data_AF-A0A534MZZ6-F1
#
_entry.id   AF-A0A534MZZ6-F1
#
_cell.length_a   1.000
_cell.length_b   1.000
_cell.length_c   1.000
_cell.angle_alpha   90.00
_cell.angle_beta   90.00
_cell.angle_gamma   90.00
#
_symmetry.space_group_name_H-M   'P 1'
#
loop_
_entity.id
_entity.type
_entity.pdbx_description
1 polymer ?
#
loop_
_entity_poly.entity_id
_entity_poly.type
_entity_poly.pdbx_seq_one_letter_code
_entity_poly.pdbx_strand_id
1 'polypeptide(L)'
;MTVEVRMGILRDRLYVDRHECEILRGRHGWRHVVDPNGRGGRVRYDSWRDRIDIESPDGSLQIRFRLRHTTFSWRGRTYSVTSTGWSRVTVTDEQRRTVVEARLTWSGIRLESLDPEFRPIERELALGLAQRSLAWAMAIAPVG
;
A
#
# COMPACT_ATOMS: atom_id res chain seq x y z
N MET A 1 5.71 -5.13 -14.04
CA MET A 1 4.38 -5.42 -13.46
C MET A 1 3.80 -4.11 -12.97
N THR A 2 2.50 -3.91 -13.17
CA THR A 2 1.79 -2.71 -12.73
C THR A 2 0.65 -3.12 -11.84
N VAL A 3 0.70 -2.67 -10.58
CA VAL A 3 -0.37 -2.90 -9.61
C VAL A 3 -1.12 -1.60 -9.43
N GLU A 4 -2.42 -1.62 -9.68
CA GLU A 4 -3.30 -0.47 -9.54
C GLU A 4 -4.43 -0.80 -8.59
N VAL A 5 -4.58 0.00 -7.54
CA VAL A 5 -5.71 -0.10 -6.62
C VAL A 5 -6.62 1.08 -6.88
N ARG A 6 -7.89 0.79 -7.09
CA ARG A 6 -8.97 1.77 -7.14
C ARG A 6 -9.87 1.60 -5.93
N MET A 7 -9.88 2.59 -5.06
CA MET A 7 -10.72 2.59 -3.87
C MET A 7 -12.04 3.29 -4.22
N GLY A 8 -13.13 2.55 -4.22
CA GLY A 8 -14.48 3.06 -4.49
C GLY A 8 -15.34 3.10 -3.23
N ILE A 9 -16.38 3.93 -3.26
CA ILE A 9 -17.38 4.04 -2.17
C ILE A 9 -18.08 2.68 -1.94
N LEU A 10 -18.41 1.96 -3.01
CA LEU A 10 -19.16 0.70 -2.98
C LEU A 10 -18.26 -0.55 -2.95
N ARG A 11 -17.18 -0.57 -3.73
CA ARG A 11 -16.23 -1.70 -3.81
C ARG A 11 -14.81 -1.21 -4.04
N ASP A 12 -13.87 -1.83 -3.33
CA ASP A 12 -12.44 -1.65 -3.53
C ASP A 12 -12.03 -2.61 -4.66
N ARG A 13 -11.34 -2.11 -5.70
CA ARG A 13 -10.86 -2.94 -6.82
C ARG A 13 -9.35 -2.92 -6.86
N LEU A 14 -8.74 -4.10 -6.94
CA LEU A 14 -7.31 -4.28 -7.11
C LEU A 14 -7.07 -4.86 -8.50
N TYR A 15 -6.22 -4.23 -9.29
CA TYR A 15 -5.79 -4.70 -10.60
C TYR A 15 -4.30 -5.01 -10.56
N VAL A 16 -3.92 -6.23 -10.89
CA VAL A 16 -2.52 -6.66 -11.01
C VAL A 16 -2.31 -7.07 -12.46
N ASP A 17 -1.44 -6.36 -13.17
CA ASP A 17 -1.21 -6.58 -14.61
C ASP A 17 -2.52 -6.66 -15.43
N ARG A 18 -3.49 -5.80 -15.10
CA ARG A 18 -4.86 -5.71 -15.67
C ARG A 18 -5.83 -6.83 -15.29
N HIS A 19 -5.43 -7.77 -14.43
CA HIS A 19 -6.34 -8.77 -13.86
C HIS A 19 -6.94 -8.24 -12.55
N GLU A 20 -8.27 -8.30 -12.43
CA GLU A 20 -8.95 -7.92 -11.19
C GLU A 20 -8.74 -9.00 -10.13
N CYS A 21 -8.19 -8.60 -8.99
CA CYS A 21 -8.07 -9.42 -7.80
C CYS A 21 -9.19 -9.04 -6.82
N GLU A 22 -9.83 -10.04 -6.24
CA GLU A 22 -10.89 -9.81 -5.27
C GLU A 22 -10.31 -9.37 -3.92
N ILE A 23 -10.94 -8.37 -3.31
CA ILE A 23 -10.62 -7.89 -1.96
C ILE A 23 -11.81 -8.18 -1.05
N LEU A 24 -11.57 -8.97 -0.01
CA LEU A 24 -12.56 -9.24 1.02
C LEU A 24 -12.38 -8.27 2.20
N ARG A 25 -13.47 -7.64 2.63
CA ARG A 25 -13.47 -6.78 3.81
C ARG A 25 -13.53 -7.66 5.06
N GLY A 26 -12.42 -7.72 5.78
CA GLY A 26 -12.31 -8.42 7.06
C GLY A 26 -12.83 -7.59 8.24
N ARG A 27 -12.80 -8.19 9.44
CA ARG A 27 -13.13 -7.50 10.69
C ARG A 27 -12.06 -6.45 11.04
N HIS A 28 -12.42 -5.44 11.84
CA HIS A 28 -11.49 -4.42 12.37
C HIS A 28 -10.68 -3.65 11.30
N GLY A 29 -11.28 -3.40 10.12
CA GLY A 29 -10.64 -2.62 9.05
C GLY A 29 -9.62 -3.40 8.22
N TRP A 30 -9.42 -4.69 8.49
CA TRP A 30 -8.61 -5.55 7.64
C TRP A 30 -9.23 -5.71 6.24
N ARG A 31 -8.36 -5.81 5.24
CA ARG A 31 -8.67 -6.16 3.86
C ARG A 31 -7.85 -7.38 3.49
N HIS A 32 -8.50 -8.43 3.05
CA HIS A 32 -7.85 -9.66 2.62
C HIS A 32 -7.78 -9.66 1.10
N VAL A 33 -6.58 -9.85 0.56
CA VAL A 33 -6.37 -10.02 -0.88
C VAL A 33 -6.62 -11.49 -1.17
N VAL A 34 -7.56 -11.79 -2.06
CA VAL A 34 -7.80 -13.16 -2.51
C VAL A 34 -6.91 -13.43 -3.71
N ASP A 35 -5.84 -14.21 -3.50
CA ASP A 35 -5.03 -14.73 -4.60
C ASP A 35 -5.48 -16.16 -4.92
N PRO A 36 -5.83 -16.48 -6.18
CA PRO A 36 -6.19 -17.83 -6.61
C PRO A 36 -5.09 -18.88 -6.30
N ASN A 37 -3.84 -18.46 -6.20
CA ASN A 37 -2.68 -19.30 -5.89
C ASN A 37 -2.44 -19.46 -4.37
N GLY A 38 -3.35 -18.95 -3.52
CA GLY A 38 -3.27 -19.12 -2.06
C GLY A 38 -2.20 -18.25 -1.38
N ARG A 39 -1.57 -17.32 -2.10
CA ARG A 39 -0.55 -16.40 -1.55
C ARG A 39 -1.13 -15.07 -1.04
N GLY A 40 -2.45 -14.96 -0.96
CA GLY A 40 -3.14 -13.74 -0.57
C GLY A 40 -2.84 -13.37 0.89
N GLY A 41 -2.37 -12.15 1.12
CA GLY A 41 -2.18 -11.58 2.44
C GLY A 41 -3.39 -10.77 2.92
N ARG A 42 -3.19 -10.10 4.05
CA ARG A 42 -4.12 -9.11 4.60
C ARG A 42 -3.39 -7.81 4.91
N VAL A 43 -4.09 -6.71 4.70
CA VAL A 43 -3.60 -5.37 4.99
C VAL A 43 -4.63 -4.59 5.80
N ARG A 44 -4.14 -3.72 6.67
CA ARG A 44 -4.97 -2.76 7.41
C ARG A 44 -4.26 -1.43 7.47
N TYR A 45 -5.01 -0.37 7.22
CA TYR A 45 -4.60 0.98 7.54
C TYR A 45 -5.34 1.48 8.79
N ASP A 46 -4.57 1.94 9.78
CA ASP A 46 -5.02 2.57 11.02
C ASP A 46 -4.81 4.09 10.88
N SER A 47 -5.90 4.82 10.60
CA SER A 47 -5.87 6.28 10.39
C SER A 47 -5.51 7.06 11.65
N TRP A 48 -5.81 6.54 12.84
CA TRP A 48 -5.50 7.19 14.11
C TRP A 48 -3.99 7.23 14.37
N ARG A 49 -3.28 6.17 13.96
CA ARG A 49 -1.83 6.05 14.15
C ARG A 49 -1.01 6.32 12.88
N ASP A 50 -1.66 6.72 11.79
CA ASP A 50 -1.12 6.82 10.41
C ASP A 50 -0.20 5.63 10.09
N ARG A 51 -0.78 4.42 10.17
CA ARG A 51 -0.01 3.16 10.15
C ARG A 51 -0.62 2.13 9.22
N ILE A 52 0.21 1.49 8.41
CA ILE A 52 -0.15 0.33 7.60
C ILE A 52 0.44 -0.92 8.27
N ASP A 53 -0.39 -1.92 8.49
CA ASP A 53 -0.02 -3.28 8.89
C ASP A 53 -0.29 -4.22 7.72
N ILE A 54 0.71 -5.00 7.30
CA ILE A 54 0.58 -6.01 6.25
C ILE A 54 1.04 -7.34 6.81
N GLU A 55 0.26 -8.38 6.55
CA GLU A 55 0.59 -9.75 6.87
C GLU A 55 0.40 -10.62 5.63
N SER A 56 1.48 -11.25 5.17
CA SER A 56 1.48 -12.17 4.05
C SER A 56 2.09 -13.50 4.47
N PRO A 57 1.88 -14.59 3.71
CA PRO A 57 2.57 -15.86 3.94
C PRO A 57 4.10 -15.73 3.92
N ASP A 58 4.63 -14.76 3.17
CA ASP A 58 6.07 -14.47 3.05
C ASP A 58 6.63 -13.60 4.18
N GLY A 59 5.76 -13.09 5.07
CA GLY A 59 6.14 -12.28 6.21
C GLY A 59 5.18 -11.14 6.50
N SER A 60 5.38 -10.50 7.65
CA SER A 60 4.64 -9.31 8.07
C SER A 60 5.52 -8.07 8.02
N LEU A 61 4.93 -6.91 7.73
CA LEU A 61 5.59 -5.62 7.85
C LEU A 61 4.64 -4.57 8.40
N GLN A 62 5.23 -3.53 8.99
CA GLN A 62 4.50 -2.40 9.51
C GLN A 62 5.16 -1.10 9.03
N ILE A 63 4.38 -0.22 8.42
CA ILE A 63 4.83 1.11 7.99
C ILE A 63 4.12 2.14 8.85
N ARG A 64 4.88 2.82 9.72
CA ARG A 64 4.35 3.91 10.53
C ARG A 64 4.76 5.23 9.91
N PHE A 65 3.81 5.92 9.29
CA PHE A 65 4.07 7.19 8.65
C PHE A 65 4.30 8.26 9.71
N ARG A 66 5.40 8.99 9.53
CA ARG A 66 5.78 10.14 10.33
C ARG A 66 5.89 11.35 9.42
N LEU A 67 5.58 12.53 9.95
CA LEU A 67 5.67 13.80 9.22
C LEU A 67 7.05 14.01 8.58
N ARG A 68 8.10 13.53 9.25
CA ARG A 68 9.47 13.47 8.73
C ARG A 68 10.03 12.07 8.95
N HIS A 69 10.70 11.55 7.92
CA HIS A 69 11.51 10.32 8.00
C HIS A 69 10.69 9.07 8.38
N THR A 70 9.85 8.60 7.45
CA THR A 70 9.14 7.33 7.61
C THR A 70 10.08 6.20 7.24
N THR A 71 10.27 5.22 8.14
CA THR A 71 11.06 4.02 7.87
C THR A 71 10.30 2.76 8.27
N PHE A 72 10.62 1.64 7.64
CA PHE A 72 10.08 0.32 7.99
C PHE A 72 11.10 -0.77 7.70
N SER A 73 10.89 -1.96 8.26
CA SER A 73 11.75 -3.11 8.04
C SER A 73 11.01 -4.18 7.26
N TRP A 74 11.70 -4.79 6.29
CA TRP A 74 11.22 -5.93 5.52
C TRP A 74 12.38 -6.88 5.23
N ARG A 75 12.18 -8.19 5.45
CA ARG A 75 13.21 -9.23 5.24
C ARG A 75 14.59 -8.92 5.85
N GLY A 76 14.60 -8.28 7.02
CA GLY A 76 15.82 -7.91 7.75
C GLY A 76 16.55 -6.67 7.23
N ARG A 77 15.97 -5.94 6.27
CA ARG A 77 16.49 -4.68 5.72
C ARG A 77 15.63 -3.51 6.16
N THR A 78 16.24 -2.35 6.33
CA THR A 78 15.53 -1.10 6.62
C THR A 78 15.30 -0.31 5.35
N TYR A 79 14.08 0.16 5.17
CA TYR A 79 13.68 0.99 4.04
C TYR A 79 13.15 2.33 4.52
N SER A 80 13.38 3.35 3.73
CA SER A 80 12.90 4.71 3.97
C SER A 80 11.81 5.05 2.97
N VAL A 81 10.69 5.59 3.44
CA VAL A 81 9.59 6.07 2.62
C VAL A 81 9.71 7.58 2.50
N THR A 82 9.81 8.05 1.26
CA THR A 82 9.82 9.47 0.92
C THR A 82 8.64 9.79 0.03
N SER A 83 7.79 10.71 0.47
CA SER A 83 6.75 11.27 -0.40
C SER A 83 7.33 12.45 -1.18
N THR A 84 7.45 12.29 -2.50
CA THR A 84 7.88 13.37 -3.39
C THR A 84 6.64 14.13 -3.86
N GLY A 85 6.29 15.19 -3.15
CA GLY A 85 5.07 15.96 -3.38
C GLY A 85 3.79 15.24 -2.89
N TRP A 86 2.64 15.68 -3.40
CA TRP A 86 1.32 15.13 -3.02
C TRP A 86 0.92 13.87 -3.78
N SER A 87 1.61 13.54 -4.87
CA SER A 87 1.17 12.53 -5.84
C SER A 87 2.08 11.31 -5.97
N ARG A 88 3.24 11.28 -5.29
CA ARG A 88 4.21 10.18 -5.45
C ARG A 88 4.84 9.77 -4.12
N VAL A 89 4.95 8.47 -3.94
CA VAL A 89 5.60 7.80 -2.81
C VAL A 89 6.72 6.95 -3.37
N THR A 90 7.91 7.14 -2.82
CA THR A 90 9.10 6.36 -3.14
C THR A 90 9.58 5.64 -1.90
N VAL A 91 10.05 4.42 -2.07
CA VAL A 91 10.73 3.66 -1.03
C VAL A 91 12.16 3.45 -1.48
N THR A 92 13.10 3.79 -0.61
CA THR A 92 14.53 3.61 -0.87
C THR A 92 15.15 2.66 0.14
N ASP A 93 16.13 1.89 -0.30
CA ASP A 93 16.98 1.08 0.58
C ASP A 93 17.96 1.97 1.39
N GLU A 94 18.78 1.34 2.24
CA GLU A 94 19.81 2.00 3.05
C GLU A 94 20.89 2.70 2.18
N GLN A 95 21.04 2.26 0.93
CA GLN A 95 21.96 2.83 -0.07
C GLN A 95 21.30 3.94 -0.90
N ARG A 96 20.08 4.37 -0.53
CA ARG A 96 19.27 5.38 -1.21
C ARG A 96 18.86 5.00 -2.64
N ARG A 97 18.84 3.72 -2.98
CA ARG A 97 18.32 3.25 -4.27
C ARG A 97 16.82 3.05 -4.16
N THR A 98 16.08 3.58 -5.13
CA THR A 98 14.62 3.41 -5.21
C THR A 98 14.28 1.97 -5.48
N VAL A 99 13.60 1.33 -4.53
CA VAL A 99 13.14 -0.06 -4.62
C VAL A 99 11.64 -0.15 -4.90
N VAL A 100 10.87 0.87 -4.53
CA VAL A 100 9.45 0.96 -4.87
C VAL A 100 9.13 2.39 -5.27
N GLU A 101 8.37 2.55 -6.34
CA GLU A 101 7.79 3.81 -6.77
C GLU A 101 6.29 3.64 -6.97
N ALA A 102 5.52 4.40 -6.22
CA ALA A 102 4.06 4.41 -6.26
C ALA A 102 3.56 5.82 -6.53
N ARG A 103 2.58 5.94 -7.43
CA ARG A 103 1.92 7.17 -7.81
C ARG A 103 0.48 7.16 -7.27
N LEU A 104 0.15 8.15 -6.46
CA LEU A 104 -1.23 8.42 -6.09
C LEU A 104 -1.98 8.94 -7.31
N THR A 105 -3.17 8.39 -7.48
CA THR A 105 -4.16 8.83 -8.46
C THR A 105 -5.38 9.31 -7.70
N TRP A 106 -6.24 10.10 -8.35
CA TRP A 106 -7.48 10.56 -7.71
C TRP A 106 -8.40 9.44 -7.21
N SER A 107 -8.32 8.25 -7.81
CA SER A 107 -9.14 7.09 -7.46
C SER A 107 -8.40 6.02 -6.64
N GLY A 108 -7.12 6.23 -6.27
CA GLY A 108 -6.34 5.26 -5.50
C GLY A 108 -4.84 5.35 -5.76
N ILE A 109 -4.17 4.23 -6.00
CA ILE A 109 -2.71 4.21 -6.20
C ILE A 109 -2.29 3.29 -7.34
N ARG A 110 -1.21 3.64 -8.03
CA ARG A 110 -0.54 2.80 -9.02
C ARG A 110 0.91 2.62 -8.66
N LEU A 111 1.39 1.39 -8.52
CA LEU A 111 2.80 1.07 -8.43
C LEU A 111 3.42 1.12 -9.83
N GLU A 112 4.33 2.06 -10.04
CA GLU A 112 5.05 2.27 -11.30
C GLU A 112 6.28 1.36 -11.39
N SER A 113 6.99 1.18 -10.28
CA SER A 113 8.16 0.32 -10.18
C SER A 113 8.20 -0.40 -8.83
N LEU A 114 8.62 -1.66 -8.84
CA LEU A 114 8.73 -2.46 -7.63
C LEU A 114 9.83 -3.51 -7.79
N ASP A 115 10.78 -3.48 -6.85
CA ASP A 115 11.88 -4.42 -6.77
C ASP A 115 11.34 -5.85 -6.52
N PRO A 116 11.97 -6.89 -7.11
CA PRO A 116 11.55 -8.28 -6.92
C PRO A 116 11.40 -8.72 -5.46
N GLU A 117 12.12 -8.10 -4.52
CA GLU A 117 12.03 -8.38 -3.08
C GLU A 117 10.64 -8.08 -2.50
N PHE A 118 9.91 -7.14 -3.10
CA PHE A 118 8.58 -6.71 -2.66
C PHE A 118 7.45 -7.39 -3.42
N ARG A 119 7.73 -8.16 -4.49
CA ARG A 119 6.71 -8.89 -5.27
C ARG A 119 5.72 -9.68 -4.41
N PRO A 120 6.15 -10.38 -3.34
CA PRO A 120 5.22 -11.18 -2.53
C PRO A 120 4.13 -10.37 -1.81
N ILE A 121 4.38 -9.08 -1.60
CA ILE A 121 3.53 -8.16 -0.83
C ILE A 121 3.04 -6.97 -1.68
N GLU A 122 3.22 -7.05 -3.00
CA GLU A 122 2.97 -5.91 -3.90
C GLU A 122 1.51 -5.42 -3.80
N ARG A 123 0.58 -6.37 -3.64
CA ARG A 123 -0.87 -6.15 -3.62
C ARG A 123 -1.29 -5.50 -2.33
N GLU A 124 -0.80 -6.04 -1.22
CA GLU A 124 -1.03 -5.57 0.13
C GLU A 124 -0.42 -4.18 0.32
N LEU A 125 0.78 -3.95 -0.22
CA LEU A 125 1.44 -2.65 -0.19
C LEU A 125 0.65 -1.60 -0.98
N ALA A 126 0.24 -1.94 -2.20
CA ALA A 126 -0.61 -1.08 -3.02
C ALA A 126 -1.91 -0.72 -2.26
N LEU A 127 -2.57 -1.73 -1.71
CA LEU A 127 -3.85 -1.57 -1.05
C LEU A 127 -3.73 -0.73 0.23
N GLY A 128 -2.70 -0.96 1.05
CA GLY A 128 -2.43 -0.16 2.24
C GLY A 128 -2.16 1.31 1.91
N LEU A 129 -1.35 1.58 0.89
CA LEU A 129 -1.06 2.95 0.45
C LEU A 129 -2.31 3.64 -0.13
N ALA A 130 -3.15 2.90 -0.84
CA ALA A 130 -4.43 3.41 -1.35
C ALA A 130 -5.41 3.74 -0.21
N GLN A 131 -5.50 2.89 0.82
CA GLN A 131 -6.30 3.18 2.02
C GLN A 131 -5.84 4.46 2.72
N ARG A 132 -4.52 4.64 2.87
CA ARG A 132 -3.95 5.87 3.43
C ARG A 132 -4.30 7.09 2.59
N SER A 133 -4.12 7.00 1.26
CA SER A 133 -4.45 8.08 0.32
C SER A 133 -5.93 8.50 0.44
N LEU A 134 -6.84 7.54 0.48
CA LEU A 134 -8.28 7.81 0.61
C LEU A 134 -8.59 8.48 1.95
N ALA A 135 -8.00 8.03 3.05
CA ALA A 135 -8.22 8.63 4.36
C ALA A 135 -7.74 10.09 4.41
N TRP A 136 -6.60 10.40 3.79
CA TRP A 136 -6.12 11.77 3.64
C TRP A 136 -7.05 12.61 2.74
N ALA A 137 -7.51 12.05 1.62
CA ALA A 137 -8.45 12.73 0.74
C ALA A 137 -9.77 13.06 1.45
N MET A 138 -10.32 12.13 2.24
CA MET A 138 -11.54 12.37 3.02
C MET A 138 -11.34 13.35 4.18
N ALA A 139 -10.14 13.41 4.76
CA ALA A 139 -9.82 14.39 5.81
C ALA A 139 -9.69 15.83 5.27
N ILE A 140 -9.36 15.98 3.98
CA ILE A 140 -9.18 17.28 3.31
C ILE A 140 -10.43 17.69 2.52
N ALA A 141 -11.32 16.74 2.20
CA ALA A 141 -12.59 17.03 1.55
C ALA A 141 -13.42 17.97 2.45
N PRO A 142 -13.90 19.11 1.93
CA PRO A 142 -14.77 19.99 2.70
C PRO A 142 -16.03 19.20 3.07
N VAL A 143 -16.40 19.25 4.35
CA VAL A 143 -17.74 18.87 4.78
C VAL A 143 -18.68 19.85 4.08
N GLY A 144 -19.30 19.38 2.99
CA GLY A 144 -20.41 20.08 2.35
C GLY A 144 -21.64 20.05 3.23
#